data_AF-U7P019-F1
#
_entry.id   AF-U7P019-F1
#
_cell.length_a   1.000
_cell.length_b   1.000
_cell.length_c   1.000
_cell.angle_alpha   90.00
_cell.angle_beta   90.00
_cell.angle_gamma   90.00
#
_symmetry.space_group_name_H-M   'P 1'
#
loop_
_entity.id
_entity.type
_entity.pdbx_description
1 polymer ?
#
loop_
_entity_poly.entity_id
_entity_poly.type
_entity_poly.pdbx_seq_one_letter_code
_entity_poly.pdbx_strand_id
1 'polypeptide(L)'
;MATVSSESITELGYMAEHSGGSMALLPPWRQGARQTLAVAATCFLVPFSLGAEPGSGGAMTPEAALSRYDLLQDASIDVAATATADDPLRTPAERLERIRQALSLTVTDLARLLETSRPTVYAWLNGQEPRPDVHERLVWLEQQAGEVDACRLPRINKLVRRPLRCGGSLLDRLQRGESLDEALKELTTLARREQAGRQRQKGLAVAARSPREALDDVAIPLDRRG
;
A
#
# COMPACT_ATOMS: atom_id res chain seq x y z
N MET A 1 30.21 33.72 63.49
CA MET A 1 30.05 32.41 64.16
C MET A 1 28.57 32.01 64.09
N ALA A 2 28.28 30.72 64.16
CA ALA A 2 27.00 30.15 63.70
C ALA A 2 25.82 30.35 64.67
N THR A 3 24.61 30.22 64.13
CA THR A 3 23.47 29.60 64.82
C THR A 3 22.59 28.86 63.80
N VAL A 4 21.98 27.76 64.25
CA VAL A 4 21.22 26.77 63.46
C VAL A 4 19.85 26.58 64.10
N SER A 5 18.79 26.42 63.30
CA SER A 5 17.57 25.58 63.56
C SER A 5 16.57 25.73 62.38
N SER A 6 15.99 24.67 61.82
CA SER A 6 14.80 23.89 62.30
C SER A 6 13.53 24.78 62.26
N GLU A 7 12.37 24.49 61.64
CA GLU A 7 11.56 23.30 61.30
C GLU A 7 10.49 23.65 60.21
N SER A 8 9.64 22.80 59.60
CA SER A 8 9.61 21.34 59.31
C SER A 8 8.47 20.95 58.32
N ILE A 9 8.62 19.79 57.66
CA ILE A 9 7.63 18.80 57.16
C ILE A 9 6.16 19.24 56.91
N THR A 10 5.69 19.13 55.66
CA THR A 10 4.45 18.38 55.25
C THR A 10 4.53 18.19 53.72
N GLU A 11 4.90 17.02 53.19
CA GLU A 11 4.01 15.91 52.79
C GLU A 11 2.77 16.32 51.95
N LEU A 12 2.88 16.14 50.62
CA LEU A 12 1.83 15.82 49.64
C LEU A 12 2.63 15.49 48.35
N GLY A 13 2.55 14.31 47.75
CA GLY A 13 1.38 13.42 47.68
C GLY A 13 0.80 13.46 46.28
N TYR A 14 1.60 13.20 45.24
CA TYR A 14 1.07 12.91 43.91
C TYR A 14 1.90 11.84 43.20
N MET A 15 1.51 10.58 43.46
CA MET A 15 1.83 9.47 42.58
C MET A 15 1.10 9.68 41.25
N ALA A 16 1.83 9.66 40.15
CA ALA A 16 1.26 9.59 38.81
C ALA A 16 2.10 8.65 37.94
N GLU A 17 2.27 7.42 38.41
CA GLU A 17 2.71 6.31 37.57
C GLU A 17 1.76 6.20 36.37
N HIS A 18 2.20 6.68 35.21
CA HIS A 18 1.60 6.31 33.93
C HIS A 18 2.41 5.16 33.35
N SER A 19 2.27 4.01 34.00
CA SER A 19 2.52 2.72 33.39
C SER A 19 1.54 2.57 32.21
N GLY A 20 2.02 3.02 31.05
CA GLY A 20 1.30 3.02 29.78
C GLY A 20 2.21 2.49 28.68
N GLY A 21 3.05 1.52 29.02
CA GLY A 21 3.84 0.76 28.05
C GLY A 21 2.88 -0.01 27.15
N SER A 22 2.41 0.67 26.09
CA SER A 22 1.51 0.09 25.11
C SER A 22 2.22 -1.10 24.50
N MET A 23 1.81 -2.29 24.95
CA MET A 23 2.36 -3.56 24.51
C MET A 23 1.87 -3.78 23.08
N ALA A 24 2.53 -3.11 22.14
CA ALA A 24 2.28 -3.21 20.72
C ALA A 24 2.50 -4.67 20.34
N LEU A 25 1.40 -5.41 20.29
CA LEU A 25 1.38 -6.82 19.99
C LEU A 25 2.03 -6.96 18.61
N LEU A 26 3.27 -7.47 18.57
CA LEU A 26 3.98 -7.60 17.31
C LEU A 26 3.08 -8.40 16.37
N PRO A 27 2.81 -7.90 15.15
CA PRO A 27 1.81 -8.53 14.28
C PRO A 27 2.21 -9.98 14.00
N PRO A 28 1.25 -10.91 13.79
CA PRO A 28 1.47 -12.35 13.89
C PRO A 28 2.64 -12.86 13.04
N TRP A 29 2.82 -12.34 11.83
CA TRP A 29 3.94 -12.63 10.93
C TRP A 29 5.35 -12.29 11.50
N ARG A 30 5.47 -11.43 12.53
CA ARG A 30 6.73 -11.21 13.29
C ARG A 30 6.95 -12.18 14.44
N GLN A 31 5.97 -12.99 14.81
CA GLN A 31 6.08 -13.97 15.90
C GLN A 31 6.63 -15.33 15.43
N GLY A 32 7.14 -15.41 14.18
CA GLY A 32 7.61 -16.62 13.52
C GLY A 32 8.77 -17.33 14.20
N ALA A 33 8.45 -18.25 15.12
CA ALA A 33 9.39 -19.23 15.63
C ALA A 33 9.93 -20.12 14.50
N ARG A 34 11.23 -20.45 14.56
CA ARG A 34 11.89 -21.37 13.61
C ARG A 34 11.41 -22.81 13.78
N GLN A 35 10.21 -23.13 13.32
CA GLN A 35 9.74 -24.52 13.23
C GLN A 35 10.03 -25.09 11.84
N THR A 36 11.15 -25.80 11.75
CA THR A 36 11.47 -26.65 10.59
C THR A 36 10.63 -27.93 10.64
N LEU A 37 9.47 -27.91 9.99
CA LEU A 37 8.72 -29.13 9.67
C LEU A 37 8.94 -29.50 8.20
N ALA A 38 9.55 -30.66 7.99
CA ALA A 38 9.68 -31.26 6.67
C ALA A 38 8.32 -31.87 6.28
N VAL A 39 7.60 -31.21 5.36
CA VAL A 39 6.35 -31.74 4.80
C VAL A 39 6.70 -32.66 3.63
N ALA A 40 6.61 -33.97 3.85
CA ALA A 40 6.67 -34.96 2.79
C ALA A 40 5.38 -34.87 1.95
N ALA A 41 5.51 -34.49 0.68
CA ALA A 41 4.38 -34.40 -0.24
C ALA A 41 3.93 -35.80 -0.69
N THR A 42 2.92 -36.36 -0.01
CA THR A 42 2.28 -37.61 -0.41
C THR A 42 1.27 -37.34 -1.52
N CYS A 43 1.64 -37.64 -2.77
CA CYS A 43 0.75 -37.52 -3.93
C CYS A 43 -0.38 -38.55 -3.86
N PHE A 44 -1.57 -38.14 -3.41
CA PHE A 44 -2.79 -38.92 -3.62
C PHE A 44 -3.30 -38.75 -5.05
N LEU A 45 -3.03 -39.76 -5.90
CA LEU A 45 -3.67 -39.90 -7.20
C LEU A 45 -5.10 -40.42 -7.00
N VAL A 46 -6.10 -39.57 -7.18
CA VAL A 46 -7.51 -39.97 -7.26
C VAL A 46 -7.86 -40.27 -8.72
N PRO A 47 -8.21 -41.52 -9.09
CA PRO A 47 -8.68 -41.81 -10.44
C PRO A 47 -10.13 -41.29 -10.60
N PHE A 48 -10.33 -40.24 -11.38
CA PHE A 48 -11.67 -39.78 -11.75
C PHE A 48 -12.25 -40.72 -12.82
N SER A 49 -13.23 -41.54 -12.42
CA SER A 49 -13.88 -42.50 -13.32
C SER A 49 -14.68 -41.81 -14.42
N LEU A 50 -14.53 -42.30 -15.65
CA LEU A 50 -15.24 -41.80 -16.83
C LEU A 50 -16.69 -42.32 -16.83
N GLY A 51 -17.59 -41.60 -16.16
CA GLY A 51 -19.03 -41.86 -16.18
C GLY A 51 -19.72 -41.12 -17.33
N ALA A 52 -20.10 -41.84 -18.38
CA ALA A 52 -20.86 -41.28 -19.50
C ALA A 52 -22.37 -41.28 -19.20
N GLU A 53 -22.88 -40.21 -18.59
CA GLU A 53 -24.31 -39.94 -18.50
C GLU A 53 -24.83 -39.41 -19.86
N PRO A 54 -25.89 -39.99 -20.45
CA PRO A 54 -26.47 -39.47 -21.69
C PRO A 54 -27.14 -38.12 -21.42
N GLY A 55 -26.69 -37.06 -22.11
CA GLY A 55 -27.23 -35.71 -21.91
C GLY A 55 -28.73 -35.63 -22.21
N SER A 56 -29.53 -35.28 -21.20
CA SER A 56 -30.94 -34.94 -21.39
C SER A 56 -31.06 -33.59 -22.10
N GLY A 57 -31.13 -33.64 -23.43
CA GLY A 57 -31.53 -32.51 -24.26
C GLY A 57 -33.01 -32.18 -24.02
N GLY A 58 -33.29 -31.52 -22.90
CA GLY A 58 -34.64 -31.08 -22.54
C GLY A 58 -35.20 -30.17 -23.63
N ALA A 59 -36.37 -30.53 -24.17
CA ALA A 59 -37.02 -29.75 -25.21
C ALA A 59 -37.29 -28.33 -24.71
N MET A 60 -36.61 -27.35 -25.30
CA MET A 60 -36.72 -25.95 -24.92
C MET A 60 -38.10 -25.42 -25.33
N THR A 61 -39.05 -25.41 -24.40
CA THR A 61 -40.36 -24.80 -24.62
C THR A 61 -40.22 -23.28 -24.75
N PRO A 62 -41.06 -22.61 -25.55
CA PRO A 62 -41.02 -21.15 -25.69
C PRO A 62 -41.24 -20.44 -24.34
N GLU A 63 -42.07 -21.02 -23.45
CA GLU A 63 -42.25 -20.55 -22.07
C GLU A 63 -40.92 -20.48 -21.30
N ALA A 64 -40.13 -21.57 -21.31
CA ALA A 64 -38.85 -21.62 -20.61
C ALA A 64 -37.78 -20.69 -21.21
N ALA A 65 -37.90 -20.37 -22.50
CA ALA A 65 -37.07 -19.35 -23.14
C ALA A 65 -37.41 -17.94 -22.65
N LEU A 66 -38.70 -17.62 -22.51
CA LEU A 66 -39.18 -16.32 -22.04
C LEU A 66 -38.88 -16.11 -20.55
N SER A 67 -39.09 -17.10 -19.69
CA SER A 67 -38.74 -17.01 -18.26
C SER A 67 -37.25 -16.78 -18.01
N ARG A 68 -36.37 -17.25 -18.93
CA ARG A 68 -34.93 -16.97 -18.86
C ARG A 68 -34.57 -15.54 -19.28
N TYR A 69 -35.35 -14.93 -20.17
CA TYR A 69 -35.14 -13.54 -20.59
C TYR A 69 -35.54 -12.54 -19.51
N ASP A 70 -36.61 -12.83 -18.76
CA ASP A 70 -37.08 -12.00 -17.65
C ASP A 70 -36.03 -11.89 -16.53
N LEU A 71 -35.46 -13.04 -16.13
CA LEU A 71 -34.35 -13.15 -15.17
C LEU A 71 -33.06 -12.41 -15.58
N LEU A 72 -32.89 -12.09 -16.88
CA LEU A 72 -31.73 -11.36 -17.38
C LEU A 72 -31.93 -9.84 -17.43
N GLN A 73 -33.17 -9.34 -17.30
CA GLN A 73 -33.44 -7.89 -17.29
C GLN A 73 -33.43 -7.28 -15.89
N ASP A 74 -33.76 -8.05 -14.84
CA ASP A 74 -33.73 -7.58 -13.44
C ASP A 74 -32.30 -7.52 -12.85
N ALA A 75 -31.34 -8.18 -13.49
CA ALA A 75 -29.94 -8.19 -13.08
C ALA A 75 -29.16 -6.92 -13.52
N SER A 76 -29.68 -5.73 -13.21
CA SER A 76 -28.89 -4.50 -13.29
C SER A 76 -27.85 -4.48 -12.16
N ILE A 77 -26.69 -5.11 -12.42
CA ILE A 77 -25.55 -5.07 -11.51
C ILE A 77 -25.03 -3.63 -11.47
N ASP A 78 -25.46 -2.88 -10.45
CA ASP A 78 -24.96 -1.55 -10.18
C ASP A 78 -23.53 -1.69 -9.62
N VAL A 79 -22.52 -1.58 -10.50
CA VAL A 79 -21.11 -1.63 -10.13
C VAL A 79 -20.72 -0.31 -9.45
N ALA A 80 -21.24 -0.12 -8.24
CA ALA A 80 -20.74 0.85 -7.30
C ALA A 80 -19.29 0.49 -6.99
N ALA A 81 -18.35 1.24 -7.58
CA ALA A 81 -16.92 1.04 -7.40
C ALA A 81 -16.44 1.50 -6.02
N THR A 82 -16.98 0.91 -4.96
CA THR A 82 -16.41 0.96 -3.61
C THR A 82 -15.12 0.12 -3.61
N ALA A 83 -13.99 0.75 -3.29
CA ALA A 83 -12.69 0.10 -3.30
C ALA A 83 -12.71 -1.17 -2.42
N THR A 84 -12.53 -2.33 -3.04
CA THR A 84 -12.48 -3.62 -2.35
C THR A 84 -11.17 -3.74 -1.57
N ALA A 85 -11.24 -3.38 -0.29
CA ALA A 85 -10.36 -3.95 0.71
C ALA A 85 -10.62 -5.46 0.76
N ASP A 86 -9.52 -6.22 0.77
CA ASP A 86 -9.45 -7.68 0.82
C ASP A 86 -10.34 -8.44 -0.19
N ASP A 87 -9.77 -8.64 -1.38
CA ASP A 87 -10.26 -9.60 -2.36
C ASP A 87 -9.51 -10.92 -2.14
N PRO A 88 -10.14 -11.96 -1.54
CA PRO A 88 -9.45 -13.19 -1.17
C PRO A 88 -9.03 -14.02 -2.39
N LEU A 89 -9.49 -13.70 -3.61
CA LEU A 89 -9.07 -14.36 -4.84
C LEU A 89 -7.76 -13.82 -5.42
N ARG A 90 -7.24 -12.70 -4.91
CA ARG A 90 -6.04 -12.06 -5.48
C ARG A 90 -4.78 -12.87 -5.22
N THR A 91 -4.05 -13.17 -6.29
CA THR A 91 -2.80 -13.94 -6.24
C THR A 91 -1.68 -13.15 -5.54
N PRO A 92 -0.67 -13.82 -4.95
CA PRO A 92 0.49 -13.14 -4.36
C PRO A 92 1.22 -12.22 -5.34
N ALA A 93 1.30 -12.61 -6.63
CA ALA A 93 1.91 -11.82 -7.69
C ALA A 93 1.19 -10.48 -7.90
N GLU A 94 -0.15 -10.49 -7.95
CA GLU A 94 -0.97 -9.30 -8.09
C GLU A 94 -0.88 -8.39 -6.85
N ARG A 95 -0.89 -8.96 -5.63
CA ARG A 95 -0.68 -8.20 -4.39
C ARG A 95 0.68 -7.49 -4.39
N LEU A 96 1.75 -8.23 -4.70
CA LEU A 96 3.11 -7.68 -4.83
C LEU A 96 3.17 -6.52 -5.82
N GLU A 97 2.52 -6.66 -6.98
CA GLU A 97 2.52 -5.64 -8.02
C GLU A 97 1.70 -4.40 -7.60
N ARG A 98 0.55 -4.56 -6.94
CA ARG A 98 -0.23 -3.43 -6.38
C ARG A 98 0.55 -2.66 -5.32
N ILE A 99 1.19 -3.36 -4.37
CA ILE A 99 2.08 -2.76 -3.36
C ILE A 99 3.22 -1.99 -4.06
N ARG A 100 3.81 -2.59 -5.09
CA ARG A 100 4.91 -1.99 -5.88
C ARG A 100 4.48 -0.68 -6.56
N GLN A 101 3.29 -0.66 -7.17
CA GLN A 101 2.77 0.49 -7.89
C GLN A 101 2.39 1.63 -6.94
N ALA A 102 1.52 1.37 -5.95
CA ALA A 102 1.02 2.35 -4.98
C ALA A 102 2.16 3.05 -4.23
N LEU A 103 3.16 2.28 -3.78
CA LEU A 103 4.32 2.81 -3.04
C LEU A 103 5.51 3.19 -3.95
N SER A 104 5.39 3.00 -5.27
CA SER A 104 6.47 3.20 -6.26
C SER A 104 7.81 2.56 -5.87
N LEU A 105 7.75 1.29 -5.46
CA LEU A 105 8.89 0.52 -4.96
C LEU A 105 9.60 -0.26 -6.07
N THR A 106 10.85 -0.65 -5.79
CA THR A 106 11.58 -1.64 -6.60
C THR A 106 11.45 -3.03 -5.98
N VAL A 107 11.74 -4.08 -6.77
CA VAL A 107 11.84 -5.47 -6.25
C VAL A 107 12.85 -5.58 -5.11
N THR A 108 13.91 -4.76 -5.09
CA THR A 108 14.89 -4.68 -4.00
C THR A 108 14.27 -4.16 -2.70
N ASP A 109 13.30 -3.24 -2.78
CA ASP A 109 12.62 -2.72 -1.59
C ASP A 109 11.57 -3.68 -1.07
N LEU A 110 10.82 -4.35 -1.97
CA LEU A 110 9.88 -5.42 -1.60
C LEU A 110 10.62 -6.55 -0.88
N ALA A 111 11.78 -6.96 -1.38
CA ALA A 111 12.63 -7.96 -0.73
C ALA A 111 13.04 -7.54 0.69
N ARG A 112 13.32 -6.26 0.93
CA ARG A 112 13.63 -5.72 2.26
C ARG A 112 12.40 -5.64 3.19
N LEU A 113 11.23 -5.23 2.67
CA LEU A 113 9.98 -5.15 3.43
C LEU A 113 9.43 -6.52 3.86
N LEU A 114 9.72 -7.55 3.06
CA LEU A 114 9.33 -8.94 3.25
C LEU A 114 10.46 -9.82 3.84
N GLU A 115 11.58 -9.20 4.26
CA GLU A 115 12.73 -9.85 4.89
C GLU A 115 13.27 -11.08 4.13
N THR A 116 13.26 -11.00 2.80
CA THR A 116 13.52 -12.11 1.86
C THR A 116 14.55 -11.75 0.78
N SER A 117 14.89 -12.70 -0.09
CA SER A 117 15.81 -12.48 -1.20
C SER A 117 15.10 -11.94 -2.45
N ARG A 118 15.79 -11.15 -3.28
CA ARG A 118 15.26 -10.71 -4.58
C ARG A 118 14.84 -11.88 -5.50
N PRO A 119 15.63 -12.96 -5.66
CA PRO A 119 15.18 -14.16 -6.38
C PRO A 119 13.85 -14.72 -5.87
N THR A 120 13.62 -14.73 -4.55
CA THR A 120 12.37 -15.21 -3.95
C THR A 120 11.18 -14.32 -4.35
N VAL A 121 11.35 -12.99 -4.35
CA VAL A 121 10.29 -12.07 -4.84
C VAL A 121 10.00 -12.28 -6.33
N TYR A 122 11.02 -12.52 -7.17
CA TYR A 122 10.80 -12.86 -8.58
C TYR A 122 10.07 -14.20 -8.74
N ALA A 123 10.36 -15.19 -7.90
CA ALA A 123 9.64 -16.46 -7.91
C ALA A 123 8.13 -16.27 -7.61
N TRP A 124 7.80 -15.43 -6.61
CA TRP A 124 6.41 -15.10 -6.29
C TRP A 124 5.70 -14.29 -7.37
N LEU A 125 6.39 -13.32 -7.99
CA LEU A 125 5.87 -12.60 -9.17
C LEU A 125 5.62 -13.52 -10.37
N ASN A 126 6.33 -14.65 -10.45
CA ASN A 126 6.14 -15.69 -11.46
C ASN A 126 5.12 -16.78 -11.03
N GLY A 127 4.34 -16.55 -9.96
CA GLY A 127 3.27 -17.45 -9.53
C GLY A 127 3.67 -18.58 -8.57
N GLN A 128 4.85 -18.55 -7.97
CA GLN A 128 5.14 -19.41 -6.82
C GLN A 128 4.43 -18.89 -5.56
N GLU A 129 3.89 -19.79 -4.74
CA GLU A 129 3.20 -19.38 -3.51
C GLU A 129 4.22 -19.04 -2.39
N PRO A 130 4.07 -17.91 -1.68
CA PRO A 130 4.79 -17.62 -0.45
C PRO A 130 4.39 -18.58 0.70
N ARG A 131 5.16 -18.52 1.79
CA ARG A 131 4.78 -19.20 3.04
C ARG A 131 3.61 -18.44 3.71
N PRO A 132 2.81 -19.09 4.57
CA PRO A 132 1.63 -18.47 5.19
C PRO A 132 1.92 -17.19 5.98
N ASP A 133 3.03 -17.14 6.72
CA ASP A 133 3.53 -15.96 7.45
C ASP A 133 3.81 -14.77 6.52
N VAL A 134 4.40 -15.05 5.35
CA VAL A 134 4.63 -14.04 4.32
C VAL A 134 3.33 -13.65 3.61
N HIS A 135 2.38 -14.58 3.46
CA HIS A 135 1.07 -14.30 2.85
C HIS A 135 0.27 -13.32 3.72
N GLU A 136 0.21 -13.52 5.04
CA GLU A 136 -0.38 -12.55 6.00
C GLU A 136 0.28 -11.17 5.90
N ARG A 137 1.62 -11.15 5.82
CA ARG A 137 2.41 -9.91 5.65
C ARG A 137 2.10 -9.21 4.32
N LEU A 138 1.86 -9.94 3.23
CA LEU A 138 1.46 -9.37 1.94
C LEU A 138 0.07 -8.74 2.00
N VAL A 139 -0.91 -9.39 2.64
CA VAL A 139 -2.26 -8.83 2.83
C VAL A 139 -2.19 -7.53 3.63
N TRP A 140 -1.45 -7.51 4.74
CA TRP A 140 -1.23 -6.29 5.53
C TRP A 140 -0.57 -5.18 4.70
N LEU A 141 0.50 -5.51 3.94
CA LEU A 141 1.19 -4.52 3.10
C LEU A 141 0.29 -3.99 1.97
N GLU A 142 -0.60 -4.81 1.40
CA GLU A 142 -1.57 -4.39 0.39
C GLU A 142 -2.59 -3.40 0.97
N GLN A 143 -3.14 -3.69 2.15
CA GLN A 143 -4.07 -2.80 2.85
C GLN A 143 -3.41 -1.43 3.12
N GLN A 144 -2.20 -1.44 3.71
CA GLN A 144 -1.44 -0.23 3.98
C GLN A 144 -1.06 0.53 2.70
N ALA A 145 -0.74 -0.16 1.61
CA ALA A 145 -0.50 0.46 0.31
C ALA A 145 -1.76 1.16 -0.24
N GLY A 146 -2.95 0.58 -0.01
CA GLY A 146 -4.23 1.20 -0.34
C GLY A 146 -4.50 2.50 0.43
N GLU A 147 -4.21 2.55 1.73
CA GLU A 147 -4.31 3.76 2.55
C GLU A 147 -3.37 4.89 2.04
N VAL A 148 -2.15 4.51 1.64
CA VAL A 148 -1.17 5.45 1.08
C VAL A 148 -1.61 5.98 -0.28
N ASP A 149 -2.15 5.12 -1.16
CA ASP A 149 -2.66 5.51 -2.49
C ASP A 149 -3.91 6.40 -2.39
N ALA A 150 -4.81 6.13 -1.43
CA ALA A 150 -5.97 6.96 -1.14
C ALA A 150 -5.60 8.42 -0.78
N CYS A 151 -4.41 8.64 -0.20
CA CYS A 151 -3.87 9.98 0.06
C CYS A 151 -3.43 10.74 -1.22
N ARG A 152 -3.35 10.05 -2.37
CA ARG A 152 -2.97 10.59 -3.71
C ARG A 152 -1.72 11.47 -3.68
N LEU A 153 -0.69 11.01 -2.98
CA LEU A 153 0.52 11.79 -2.71
C LEU A 153 1.35 12.02 -3.98
N PRO A 154 1.53 13.28 -4.45
CA PRO A 154 2.29 13.56 -5.66
C PRO A 154 3.78 13.26 -5.45
N ARG A 155 4.39 12.52 -6.39
CA ARG A 155 5.79 12.03 -6.30
C ARG A 155 6.03 11.11 -5.09
N ILE A 156 5.10 10.18 -4.85
CA ILE A 156 5.19 9.16 -3.79
C ILE A 156 6.57 8.46 -3.74
N ASN A 157 7.17 8.17 -4.90
CA ASN A 157 8.53 7.61 -5.03
C ASN A 157 9.65 8.38 -4.29
N LYS A 158 9.50 9.70 -4.09
CA LYS A 158 10.42 10.53 -3.31
C LYS A 158 9.99 10.68 -1.84
N LEU A 159 8.68 10.61 -1.58
CA LEU A 159 8.10 10.82 -0.26
C LEU A 159 8.23 9.59 0.64
N VAL A 160 8.06 8.38 0.09
CA VAL A 160 8.16 7.09 0.80
C VAL A 160 9.45 6.92 1.60
N ARG A 161 10.58 7.40 1.06
CA ARG A 161 11.92 7.29 1.66
C ARG A 161 12.36 8.52 2.44
N ARG A 162 11.54 9.57 2.50
CA ARG A 162 11.92 10.82 3.13
C ARG A 162 11.84 10.67 4.66
N PRO A 163 12.89 11.06 5.42
CA PRO A 163 12.79 11.15 6.87
C PRO A 163 11.71 12.17 7.30
N LEU A 164 10.88 11.77 8.25
CA LEU A 164 9.76 12.55 8.81
C LEU A 164 10.05 12.93 10.26
N ARG A 165 9.34 13.94 10.77
CA ARG A 165 9.47 14.41 12.17
C ARG A 165 8.91 13.41 13.17
N CYS A 166 7.90 12.64 12.78
CA CYS A 166 7.38 11.52 13.56
C CYS A 166 8.36 10.33 13.70
N GLY A 167 9.57 10.41 13.12
CA GLY A 167 10.60 9.37 13.21
C GLY A 167 10.54 8.38 12.05
N GLY A 168 11.71 8.15 11.45
CA GLY A 168 11.89 7.32 10.26
C GLY A 168 11.25 7.91 8.99
N SER A 169 11.31 7.15 7.91
CA SER A 169 10.50 7.35 6.71
C SER A 169 9.25 6.46 6.72
N LEU A 170 8.32 6.69 5.79
CA LEU A 170 7.15 5.83 5.61
C LEU A 170 7.57 4.38 5.32
N LEU A 171 8.65 4.17 4.55
CA LEU A 171 9.21 2.85 4.27
C LEU A 171 9.72 2.15 5.54
N ASP A 172 10.38 2.88 6.44
CA ASP A 172 10.88 2.31 7.69
C ASP A 172 9.74 1.90 8.63
N ARG A 173 8.65 2.70 8.67
CA ARG A 173 7.44 2.40 9.44
C ARG A 173 6.72 1.15 8.91
N LEU A 174 6.55 1.07 7.58
CA LEU A 174 6.06 -0.14 6.90
C LEU A 174 6.93 -1.36 7.23
N GLN A 175 8.26 -1.21 7.24
CA GLN A 175 9.17 -2.28 7.58
C GLN A 175 8.97 -2.76 9.04
N ARG A 176 8.84 -1.84 10.00
CA ARG A 176 8.62 -2.20 11.41
C ARG A 176 7.22 -2.77 11.68
N GLY A 177 6.21 -2.37 10.91
CA GLY A 177 4.80 -2.69 11.16
C GLY A 177 4.11 -1.64 12.04
N GLU A 178 4.60 -0.39 12.01
CA GLU A 178 4.08 0.74 12.78
C GLU A 178 2.90 1.41 12.08
N SER A 179 2.02 2.10 12.82
CA SER A 179 0.95 2.93 12.22
C SER A 179 1.52 4.00 11.28
N LEU A 180 0.80 4.22 10.18
CA LEU A 180 1.14 5.21 9.16
C LEU A 180 0.40 6.55 9.35
N ASP A 181 -0.54 6.65 10.31
CA ASP A 181 -1.46 7.80 10.46
C ASP A 181 -0.75 9.15 10.54
N GLU A 182 0.24 9.26 11.42
CA GLU A 182 1.03 10.48 11.63
C GLU A 182 1.90 10.79 10.40
N ALA A 183 2.52 9.76 9.84
CA ALA A 183 3.39 9.87 8.68
C ALA A 183 2.62 10.33 7.44
N LEU A 184 1.41 9.80 7.21
CA LEU A 184 0.52 10.19 6.12
C LEU A 184 -0.01 11.62 6.29
N LYS A 185 -0.35 12.03 7.53
CA LYS A 185 -0.72 13.43 7.84
C LYS A 185 0.45 14.37 7.55
N GLU A 186 1.67 14.05 8.03
CA GLU A 186 2.86 14.87 7.76
C GLU A 186 3.16 14.95 6.26
N LEU A 187 3.21 13.81 5.56
CA LEU A 187 3.45 13.73 4.12
C LEU A 187 2.42 14.50 3.29
N THR A 188 1.13 14.42 3.65
CA THR A 188 0.07 15.17 2.96
C THR A 188 0.27 16.68 3.12
N THR A 189 0.59 17.17 4.32
CA THR A 189 0.86 18.61 4.52
C THR A 189 2.12 19.08 3.78
N LEU A 190 3.17 18.26 3.79
CA LEU A 190 4.43 18.51 3.09
C LEU A 190 4.23 18.57 1.57
N ALA A 191 3.57 17.56 0.99
CA ALA A 191 3.33 17.48 -0.44
C ALA A 191 2.51 18.66 -0.96
N ARG A 192 1.48 19.09 -0.22
CA ARG A 192 0.69 20.30 -0.51
C ARG A 192 1.56 21.56 -0.52
N ARG A 193 2.43 21.74 0.49
CA ARG A 193 3.37 22.88 0.56
C ARG A 193 4.35 22.89 -0.61
N GLU A 194 4.94 21.74 -0.96
CA GLU A 194 5.86 21.62 -2.10
C GLU A 194 5.19 21.84 -3.46
N GLN A 195 3.91 21.48 -3.60
CA GLN A 195 3.14 21.73 -4.82
C GLN A 195 2.83 23.23 -4.97
N ALA A 196 2.36 23.88 -3.90
CA ALA A 196 2.10 25.32 -3.89
C ALA A 196 3.37 26.15 -4.18
N GLY A 197 4.51 25.78 -3.59
CA GLY A 197 5.80 26.43 -3.87
C GLY A 197 6.21 26.35 -5.34
N ARG A 198 6.08 25.15 -5.95
CA ARG A 198 6.38 24.94 -7.38
C ARG A 198 5.42 25.69 -8.31
N GLN A 199 4.14 25.80 -7.97
CA GLN A 199 3.18 26.60 -8.74
C GLN A 199 3.54 28.09 -8.71
N ARG A 200 3.90 28.63 -7.54
CA ARG A 200 4.37 30.03 -7.40
C ARG A 200 5.64 30.30 -8.22
N GLN A 201 6.64 29.42 -8.15
CA GLN A 201 7.87 29.56 -8.94
C GLN A 201 7.60 29.52 -10.45
N LYS A 202 6.70 28.65 -10.94
CA LYS A 202 6.29 28.64 -12.35
C LYS A 202 5.54 29.91 -12.74
N GLY A 203 4.61 30.38 -11.91
CA GLY A 203 3.88 31.63 -12.16
C GLY A 203 4.80 32.84 -12.24
N LEU A 204 5.78 32.94 -11.34
CA LEU A 204 6.83 33.97 -11.37
C LEU A 204 7.70 33.86 -12.63
N ALA A 205 8.13 32.66 -13.02
CA ALA A 205 8.95 32.47 -14.23
C ALA A 205 8.18 32.76 -15.54
N VAL A 206 6.86 32.59 -15.56
CA VAL A 206 6.00 32.96 -16.70
C VAL A 206 5.75 34.47 -16.71
N ALA A 207 5.44 35.09 -15.56
CA ALA A 207 5.22 36.53 -15.44
C ALA A 207 6.51 37.36 -15.63
N ALA A 208 7.68 36.78 -15.37
CA ALA A 208 8.98 37.43 -15.57
C ALA A 208 9.43 37.44 -17.04
N ARG A 209 8.82 36.64 -17.94
CA ARG A 209 9.01 36.81 -19.39
C ARG A 209 8.20 38.00 -19.84
N SER A 210 8.87 39.03 -20.33
CA SER A 210 8.17 40.17 -20.92
C SER A 210 7.48 39.74 -22.23
N PRO A 211 6.32 40.33 -22.58
CA PRO A 211 5.71 40.13 -23.90
C PRO A 211 6.64 40.53 -25.06
N ARG A 212 7.67 41.34 -24.77
CA ARG A 212 8.68 41.80 -25.73
C ARG A 212 9.68 40.69 -26.09
N GLU A 213 10.24 40.00 -25.09
CA GLU A 213 11.12 38.84 -25.33
C GLU A 213 10.39 37.73 -26.11
N ALA A 214 9.10 37.52 -25.84
CA ALA A 214 8.28 36.54 -26.56
C ALA A 214 7.98 36.93 -28.03
N LEU A 215 8.16 38.21 -28.41
CA LEU A 215 8.05 38.68 -29.79
C LEU A 215 9.39 38.57 -30.53
N ASP A 216 10.51 38.77 -29.83
CA ASP A 216 11.85 38.69 -30.43
C ASP A 216 12.17 37.25 -30.92
N ASP A 217 11.66 36.21 -30.25
CA ASP A 217 11.77 34.79 -30.70
C ASP A 217 11.05 34.50 -32.03
N VAL A 218 10.03 35.31 -32.40
CA VAL A 218 9.26 35.15 -33.66
C VAL A 218 9.97 35.87 -34.83
N ALA A 219 10.91 36.76 -34.53
CA ALA A 219 11.54 37.66 -35.50
C ALA A 219 12.86 37.15 -36.09
N ILE A 220 13.13 35.85 -36.07
CA ILE A 220 14.31 35.24 -36.72
C ILE A 220 13.97 34.97 -38.20
N PRO A 221 14.57 35.68 -39.18
CA PRO A 221 14.30 35.45 -40.60
C PRO A 221 14.87 34.10 -41.05
N LEU A 222 14.14 33.40 -41.93
CA LEU A 222 14.53 32.08 -42.45
C LEU A 222 15.60 32.14 -43.57
N ASP A 223 16.21 33.31 -43.83
CA ASP A 223 17.05 33.55 -45.01
C ASP A 223 18.51 33.04 -44.87
N ARG A 224 18.97 32.68 -43.67
CA ARG A 224 20.30 32.10 -43.43
C ARG A 224 20.30 30.55 -43.43
N ARG A 225 19.89 29.96 -44.55
CA ARG A 225 20.30 28.60 -44.96
C ARG A 225 20.83 28.64 -46.39
N GLY A 226 22.08 29.05 -46.52
CA GLY A 226 22.94 28.79 -47.68
C GLY A 226 23.98 27.74 -47.29
#